data_AF-A0A7S9ITK6-F1
#
_entry.id   AF-A0A7S9ITK6-F1
#
_cell.length_a   1.000
_cell.length_b   1.000
_cell.length_c   1.000
_cell.angle_alpha   90.00
_cell.angle_beta   90.00
_cell.angle_gamma   90.00
#
_symmetry.space_group_name_H-M   'P 1'
#
loop_
_entity.id
_entity.type
_entity.pdbx_description
1 polymer ?
#
loop_
_entity_poly.entity_id
_entity_poly.type
_entity_poly.pdbx_seq_one_letter_code
_entity_poly.pdbx_strand_id
1 'polypeptide(L)'
;RLCPLSLDVVSNTTIYGNFCFESDMSSQPLPNTIPVPQDIDNETQPHIPRPKNKWILYRQSKSAEVIRLNPGVTATEISKVVSEWWKNETPEIKAYWQAMAEE
;
A
#
# COMPACT_ATOMS: atom_id res chain seq x y z
N ARG A 1 4.80 -6.04 -18.96
CA ARG A 1 5.00 -7.04 -20.04
C ARG A 1 4.75 -8.40 -19.42
N LEU A 2 3.55 -8.95 -19.57
CA LEU A 2 3.21 -10.30 -19.10
C LEU A 2 3.87 -11.30 -20.05
N CYS A 3 4.55 -12.31 -19.50
CA CYS A 3 5.09 -13.41 -20.28
C CYS A 3 3.94 -14.13 -20.98
N PRO A 4 4.00 -14.35 -22.31
CA PRO A 4 2.96 -15.10 -22.99
C PRO A 4 2.98 -16.54 -22.50
N LEU A 5 1.92 -16.95 -21.81
CA LEU A 5 1.70 -18.35 -21.49
C LEU A 5 1.51 -19.10 -22.82
N SER A 6 2.27 -20.18 -23.01
CA SER A 6 2.19 -21.06 -24.17
C SER A 6 0.77 -21.60 -24.32
N LEU A 7 0.25 -21.58 -25.55
CA LEU A 7 -1.14 -21.84 -25.92
C LEU A 7 -1.68 -23.22 -25.51
N ASP A 8 -0.82 -24.12 -25.03
CA ASP A 8 -1.15 -25.50 -24.67
C ASP A 8 -1.31 -25.76 -23.16
N VAL A 9 -1.19 -24.74 -22.30
CA VAL A 9 -1.47 -24.90 -20.87
C VAL A 9 -2.93 -24.56 -20.59
N VAL A 10 -3.78 -25.59 -20.62
CA VAL A 10 -5.13 -25.50 -20.06
C VAL A 10 -4.98 -25.43 -18.54
N SER A 11 -4.94 -24.22 -17.99
CA SER A 11 -4.94 -24.02 -16.53
C SER A 11 -6.22 -24.61 -15.96
N ASN A 12 -6.11 -25.70 -15.18
CA ASN A 12 -7.21 -26.24 -14.40
C ASN A 12 -7.58 -25.21 -13.33
N THR A 13 -8.59 -24.38 -13.63
CA THR A 13 -9.06 -23.30 -12.75
C THR A 13 -9.96 -23.79 -11.62
N THR A 14 -10.25 -25.10 -11.55
CA THR A 14 -11.17 -25.68 -10.56
C THR A 14 -10.72 -25.41 -9.11
N ILE A 15 -9.43 -25.20 -8.88
CA ILE A 15 -8.86 -24.93 -7.54
C ILE A 15 -8.89 -23.46 -7.11
N TYR A 16 -9.05 -22.50 -8.03
CA TYR A 16 -8.88 -21.06 -7.70
C TYR A 16 -10.17 -20.24 -7.74
N GLY A 17 -11.34 -20.89 -7.75
CA GLY A 17 -12.64 -20.19 -7.77
C GLY A 17 -12.88 -19.41 -9.06
N ASN A 18 -14.12 -18.94 -9.24
CA ASN A 18 -14.51 -18.22 -10.44
C ASN A 18 -13.88 -16.81 -10.39
N PHE A 19 -12.93 -16.52 -11.29
CA PHE A 19 -12.37 -15.18 -11.44
C PHE A 19 -13.43 -14.24 -12.02
N CYS A 20 -14.10 -13.45 -11.18
CA CYS A 20 -14.99 -12.39 -11.63
C CYS A 20 -14.14 -11.20 -12.11
N PHE A 21 -13.95 -11.10 -13.43
CA PHE A 21 -13.47 -9.90 -14.12
C PHE A 21 -14.66 -9.22 -14.79
N GLU A 22 -15.67 -8.80 -14.01
CA GLU A 22 -16.70 -7.91 -14.56
C GLU A 22 -16.09 -6.52 -14.69
N SER A 23 -15.52 -6.28 -15.87
CA SER A 23 -15.09 -4.97 -16.31
C SER A 23 -16.35 -4.20 -16.73
N ASP A 24 -16.76 -3.23 -15.92
CA ASP A 24 -17.81 -2.27 -16.29
C ASP A 24 -17.35 -1.46 -17.50
N MET A 25 -17.72 -1.93 -18.68
CA MET A 25 -17.60 -1.23 -19.95
C MET A 25 -18.97 -1.25 -20.63
N SER A 26 -19.92 -0.51 -20.07
CA SER A 26 -21.05 -0.04 -20.86
C SER A 26 -21.44 1.39 -20.47
N SER A 27 -21.27 2.30 -21.42
CA SER A 27 -21.70 3.68 -21.29
C SER A 27 -23.20 3.82 -21.59
N GLN A 28 -23.85 4.69 -20.81
CA GLN A 28 -25.12 5.43 -21.06
C GLN A 28 -26.44 4.79 -20.56
N PRO A 29 -27.47 5.59 -20.21
CA PRO A 29 -27.52 6.80 -19.37
C PRO A 29 -28.61 6.70 -18.27
N LEU A 30 -28.55 7.56 -17.22
CA LEU A 30 -29.59 7.68 -16.18
C LEU A 30 -30.94 8.15 -16.76
N PRO A 31 -32.07 7.57 -16.32
CA PRO A 31 -33.09 8.42 -15.68
C PRO A 31 -33.84 7.76 -14.50
N ASN A 32 -34.09 8.61 -13.50
CA ASN A 32 -35.18 8.57 -12.51
C ASN A 32 -35.08 7.66 -11.27
N THR A 33 -34.61 8.31 -10.20
CA THR A 33 -35.15 8.30 -8.82
C THR A 33 -35.60 6.96 -8.25
N ILE A 34 -34.65 6.26 -7.62
CA ILE A 34 -34.90 5.59 -6.35
C ILE A 34 -34.17 6.43 -5.29
N PRO A 35 -34.85 6.97 -4.26
CA PRO A 35 -34.14 7.51 -3.11
C PRO A 35 -33.37 6.34 -2.50
N VAL A 36 -32.05 6.42 -2.47
CA VAL A 36 -31.21 5.51 -1.69
C VAL A 36 -31.10 6.12 -0.29
N PRO A 37 -31.89 5.68 0.70
CA PRO A 37 -31.43 5.67 2.07
C PRO A 37 -30.67 4.36 2.25
N GLN A 38 -29.38 4.38 1.94
CA GLN A 38 -28.45 3.37 2.44
C GLN A 38 -27.25 4.12 2.98
N ASP A 39 -27.39 4.49 4.26
CA ASP A 39 -26.27 4.48 5.18
C ASP A 39 -25.56 3.14 4.99
N ILE A 40 -24.54 3.11 4.12
CA ILE A 40 -23.58 2.02 4.09
C ILE A 40 -22.76 2.25 5.35
N ASP A 41 -23.31 1.76 6.45
CA ASP A 41 -22.60 1.49 7.68
C ASP A 41 -21.49 0.52 7.26
N ASN A 42 -20.35 1.11 6.93
CA ASN A 42 -19.15 0.40 6.56
C ASN A 42 -18.64 -0.15 7.89
N GLU A 43 -19.29 -1.22 8.36
CA GLU A 43 -18.91 -1.98 9.53
C GLU A 43 -17.42 -2.26 9.39
N THR A 44 -16.65 -1.47 10.14
CA THR A 44 -15.21 -1.42 10.07
C THR A 44 -14.74 -2.72 10.68
N GLN A 45 -14.57 -3.73 9.81
CA GLN A 45 -13.85 -4.94 10.15
C GLN A 45 -12.57 -4.49 10.87
N PRO A 46 -12.36 -4.90 12.13
CA PRO A 46 -11.28 -4.37 12.94
C PRO A 46 -9.95 -4.68 12.24
N HIS A 47 -9.37 -3.67 11.60
CA HIS A 47 -8.10 -3.84 10.91
C HIS A 47 -7.01 -3.91 11.97
N ILE A 48 -6.51 -5.12 12.22
CA ILE A 48 -5.33 -5.34 13.04
C ILE A 48 -4.13 -4.75 12.28
N PRO A 49 -3.52 -3.65 12.75
CA PRO A 49 -2.40 -3.05 12.06
C PRO A 49 -1.18 -3.97 12.12
N ARG A 50 -0.39 -3.97 11.06
CA ARG A 50 0.84 -4.76 11.01
C ARG A 50 1.86 -4.18 12.01
N PRO A 51 2.64 -5.02 12.73
CA PRO A 51 3.77 -4.55 13.50
C PRO A 51 4.72 -3.73 12.62
N LYS A 52 5.23 -2.61 13.15
CA LYS A 52 6.08 -1.69 12.40
C LYS A 52 7.48 -2.30 12.27
N ASN A 53 7.98 -2.42 11.04
CA ASN A 53 9.38 -2.83 10.84
C ASN A 53 10.36 -1.67 11.12
N LYS A 54 11.65 -2.00 11.24
CA LYS A 54 12.74 -1.04 11.53
C LYS A 54 12.80 0.15 10.58
N TRP A 55 12.55 -0.07 9.29
CA TRP A 55 12.58 0.99 8.28
C TRP A 55 11.41 1.96 8.45
N ILE A 56 10.21 1.46 8.79
CA ILE A 56 9.04 2.31 9.06
C ILE A 56 9.30 3.20 10.28
N LEU A 57 9.92 2.68 11.34
CA LEU A 57 10.29 3.45 12.53
C LEU A 57 11.33 4.53 12.21
N TYR A 58 12.41 4.16 11.51
CA TYR A 58 13.44 5.09 11.08
C TYR A 58 12.86 6.21 10.19
N ARG A 59 12.03 5.86 9.21
CA ARG A 59 11.39 6.83 8.32
C ARG A 59 10.46 7.78 9.06
N GLN A 60 9.70 7.28 10.04
CA GLN A 60 8.84 8.12 10.88
C GLN A 60 9.68 9.21 11.58
N SER A 61 10.77 8.81 12.23
CA SER A 61 11.70 9.75 12.89
C SER A 61 12.31 10.78 11.92
N LYS A 62 12.88 10.32 10.80
CA LYS A 62 13.58 11.21 9.85
C LYS A 62 12.67 12.09 9.01
N SER A 63 11.45 11.63 8.73
CA SER A 63 10.48 12.42 7.95
C SER A 63 10.11 13.74 8.61
N ALA A 64 10.02 13.77 9.95
CA ALA A 64 9.78 15.00 10.71
C ALA A 64 10.90 16.03 10.52
N GLU A 65 12.15 15.57 10.46
CA GLU A 65 13.32 16.42 10.18
C GLU A 65 13.26 17.00 8.76
N VAL A 66 12.93 16.18 7.76
CA VAL A 66 12.82 16.60 6.36
C VAL A 66 11.70 17.64 6.17
N ILE A 67 10.52 17.42 6.77
CA ILE A 67 9.38 18.35 6.70
C ILE A 67 9.70 19.67 7.38
N ARG A 68 10.40 19.65 8.52
CA ARG A 68 10.82 20.86 9.24
C ARG A 68 11.77 21.71 8.40
N LEU A 69 12.68 21.08 7.67
CA LEU A 69 13.62 21.78 6.79
C LEU A 69 12.97 22.25 5.48
N ASN A 70 12.00 21.49 4.95
CA ASN A 70 11.34 21.77 3.69
C ASN A 70 9.81 21.64 3.84
N PRO A 71 9.12 22.70 4.30
CA PRO A 71 7.67 22.71 4.35
C PRO A 71 7.07 22.47 2.96
N GLY A 72 6.09 21.58 2.85
CA GLY A 72 5.42 21.26 1.58
C GLY A 72 6.10 20.18 0.74
N VAL A 73 7.19 19.57 1.22
CA VAL A 73 7.82 18.41 0.57
C VAL A 73 6.84 17.23 0.46
N THR A 74 6.82 16.56 -0.69
CA THR A 74 5.90 15.46 -0.94
C THR A 74 6.37 14.17 -0.26
N ALA A 75 5.44 13.27 0.07
CA ALA A 75 5.77 11.98 0.67
C ALA A 75 6.73 11.14 -0.22
N THR A 76 6.63 11.29 -1.53
CA THR A 76 7.52 10.66 -2.52
C THR A 76 8.96 11.14 -2.37
N GLU A 77 9.17 12.45 -2.26
CA GLU A 77 10.49 13.05 -2.08
C GLU A 77 11.09 12.68 -0.72
N ILE A 78 10.30 12.72 0.35
CA ILE A 78 10.73 12.24 1.68
C ILE A 78 11.21 10.79 1.59
N SER A 79 10.44 9.91 0.95
CA SER A 79 10.82 8.50 0.83
C SER A 79 12.12 8.30 0.06
N LYS A 80 12.36 9.08 -1.01
CA LYS A 80 13.62 9.04 -1.75
C LYS A 80 14.80 9.42 -0.85
N VAL A 81 14.74 10.61 -0.25
CA VAL A 81 15.81 11.16 0.61
C VAL A 81 16.13 10.23 1.78
N VAL A 82 15.10 9.80 2.52
CA VAL A 82 15.30 8.96 3.71
C VAL A 82 15.82 7.58 3.32
N SER A 83 15.47 7.06 2.14
CA SER A 83 15.97 5.76 1.68
C SER A 83 17.47 5.80 1.36
N GLU A 84 17.96 6.92 0.85
CA GLU A 84 19.39 7.16 0.64
C GLU A 84 20.12 7.30 1.98
N TRP A 85 19.53 8.02 2.93
CA TRP A 85 20.10 8.13 4.28
C TRP A 85 20.21 6.76 4.94
N TRP A 86 19.17 5.93 4.89
CA TRP A 86 19.22 4.58 5.45
C TRP A 86 20.27 3.70 4.80
N LYS A 87 20.50 3.81 3.48
CA LYS A 87 21.58 3.06 2.83
C LYS A 87 22.94 3.45 3.42
N ASN A 88 23.19 4.74 3.58
CA ASN A 88 24.45 5.30 4.08
C ASN A 88 24.59 5.31 5.61
N GLU A 89 23.52 5.00 6.35
CA GLU A 89 23.50 5.02 7.80
C GLU A 89 24.39 3.93 8.41
N THR A 90 24.96 4.21 9.58
CA THR A 90 25.90 3.31 10.25
C THR A 90 25.22 2.01 10.71
N PRO A 91 25.97 0.90 10.83
CA PRO A 91 25.39 -0.37 11.27
C PRO A 91 24.81 -0.29 12.70
N GLU A 92 25.37 0.55 13.57
CA GLU A 92 24.89 0.74 14.95
C GLU A 92 23.48 1.32 14.98
N ILE A 93 23.22 2.35 14.17
CA ILE A 93 21.88 2.95 14.07
C ILE A 93 20.90 1.95 13.44
N LYS A 94 21.31 1.21 12.42
CA LYS A 94 20.47 0.14 11.83
C LYS A 94 20.13 -0.95 12.85
N ALA A 95 21.07 -1.31 13.72
CA ALA A 95 20.88 -2.25 14.80
C ALA A 95 19.95 -1.70 15.89
N TYR A 96 20.08 -0.42 16.25
CA TYR A 96 19.15 0.26 17.17
C TYR A 96 17.71 0.16 16.66
N TRP A 97 17.44 0.52 15.40
CA TRP A 97 16.09 0.43 14.84
C TRP A 97 15.60 -1.00 14.62
N GLN A 98 16.53 -1.95 14.44
CA GLN A 98 16.20 -3.37 14.41
C GLN A 98 15.69 -3.85 15.77
N ALA A 99 16.38 -3.49 16.87
CA ALA A 99 15.96 -3.83 18.22
C ALA A 99 14.61 -3.19 18.57
N MET A 100 14.42 -1.90 18.23
CA MET A 100 13.14 -1.20 18.42
C MET A 100 11.96 -1.79 17.64
N ALA A 101 12.22 -2.57 16.59
CA ALA A 101 11.18 -3.23 15.79
C ALA A 101 10.90 -4.67 16.24
N GLU A 102 11.78 -5.23 17.06
CA GLU A 102 11.63 -6.57 17.66
C GLU A 102 10.97 -6.50 19.05
N GLU A 103 10.92 -5.32 19.66
CA GLU A 103 10.13 -4.97 20.85
C GLU A 103 8.64 -4.79 20.52
#